data_AF-A0A0S6UDY8-F1
#
_entry.id   AF-A0A0S6UDY8-F1
#
_cell.length_a   1.000
_cell.length_b   1.000
_cell.length_c   1.000
_cell.angle_alpha   90.00
_cell.angle_beta   90.00
_cell.angle_gamma   90.00
#
_symmetry.space_group_name_H-M   'P 1'
#
loop_
_entity.id
_entity.type
_entity.pdbx_description
1 polymer ?
#
loop_
_entity_poly.entity_id
_entity_poly.type
_entity_poly.pdbx_seq_one_letter_code
_entity_poly.pdbx_strand_id
1 'polypeptide(L)' 'MLKDKLVALLKECPWLLEKTVEDPQVRHKMQEQVYKKIAELEGAGYGGSCLPSREIEKVA' A
#
# COMPACT_ATOMS: atom_id res chain seq x y z
N MET A 1 4.55 -6.73 -18.54
CA MET A 1 5.81 -7.11 -17.85
C MET A 1 6.42 -5.98 -17.02
N LEU A 2 6.84 -4.84 -17.59
CA LEU A 2 7.45 -3.77 -16.78
C LEU A 2 6.47 -3.18 -15.76
N LYS A 3 5.23 -2.93 -16.19
CA LYS A 3 4.12 -2.49 -15.36
C LYS A 3 3.87 -3.42 -14.17
N ASP A 4 3.81 -4.72 -14.42
CA ASP A 4 3.53 -5.73 -13.38
C ASP A 4 4.66 -5.83 -12.36
N LYS A 5 5.92 -5.72 -12.82
CA LYS A 5 7.09 -5.64 -11.94
C LYS A 5 7.07 -4.38 -11.07
N LEU A 6 6.70 -3.23 -11.64
CA LEU A 6 6.56 -1.99 -10.88
C LEU A 6 5.45 -2.09 -9.83
N VAL A 7 4.31 -2.65 -10.18
CA VAL A 7 3.19 -2.88 -9.24
C VAL A 7 3.61 -3.83 -8.12
N ALA A 8 4.34 -4.90 -8.42
CA ALA A 8 4.86 -5.82 -7.41
C ALA A 8 5.78 -5.10 -6.40
N LEU A 9 6.72 -4.28 -6.88
CA LEU A 9 7.60 -3.48 -6.02
C LEU A 9 6.81 -2.48 -5.15
N LEU A 10 5.82 -1.80 -5.73
CA LEU A 10 4.99 -0.86 -4.98
C LEU A 10 4.17 -1.55 -3.88
N LYS A 11 3.76 -2.81 -4.06
CA LYS A 11 3.05 -3.58 -3.03
C LYS A 11 3.92 -3.93 -1.81
N GLU A 12 5.24 -3.85 -1.91
CA GLU A 12 6.17 -4.04 -0.78
C GLU A 12 6.39 -2.75 0.04
N CYS A 13 6.19 -1.59 -0.58
CA CYS A 13 6.43 -0.29 0.07
C CYS A 13 5.60 -0.05 1.35
N PRO A 14 4.32 -0.46 1.47
CA PRO A 14 3.55 -0.22 2.69
C PRO A 14 4.16 -0.86 3.93
N TRP A 15 4.71 -2.07 3.79
CA TRP A 15 5.42 -2.76 4.88
C TRP A 15 6.72 -2.04 5.23
N LEU A 16 7.49 -1.58 4.23
CA LEU A 16 8.71 -0.79 4.47
C LEU A 16 8.40 0.50 5.24
N LEU A 17 7.32 1.21 4.86
CA LEU A 17 6.88 2.43 5.54
C LEU A 17 6.48 2.17 7.00
N GLU A 18 5.94 0.98 7.34
CA GLU A 18 5.70 0.60 8.74
C GLU A 18 6.98 0.41 9.56
N LYS A 19 8.09 0.07 8.91
CA LYS A 19 9.37 -0.17 9.58
C LYS A 19 10.26 1.06 9.67
N THR A 20 10.09 2.02 8.77
CA THR A 20 11.00 3.17 8.63
C THR A 20 10.37 4.50 9.04
N VAL A 21 9.04 4.62 9.01
CA VAL A 21 8.34 5.85 9.37
C VAL A 21 7.69 5.70 10.73
N GLU A 22 8.27 6.40 11.71
CA GLU A 22 7.80 6.39 13.10
C GLU A 22 6.49 7.15 13.27
N ASP A 23 6.36 8.30 12.60
CA ASP A 23 5.14 9.12 12.67
C ASP A 23 3.96 8.41 11.98
N PRO A 24 2.89 8.08 12.71
CA PRO A 24 1.78 7.32 12.18
C PRO A 24 0.96 8.09 11.14
N GLN A 25 0.86 9.42 11.25
CA GLN A 25 0.13 10.25 10.29
C GLN A 25 0.89 10.38 8.97
N VAL A 26 2.21 10.60 9.04
CA VAL A 26 3.09 10.65 7.86
C VAL A 26 3.10 9.29 7.16
N ARG A 27 3.26 8.20 7.93
CA ARG A 27 3.19 6.85 7.40
C ARG A 27 1.87 6.58 6.68
N HIS A 28 0.74 6.92 7.30
CA HIS A 28 -0.58 6.73 6.70
C HIS A 28 -0.70 7.47 5.36
N LYS A 29 -0.31 8.75 5.31
CA LYS A 29 -0.33 9.54 4.07
C LYS A 29 0.54 8.92 2.96
N MET A 30 1.73 8.44 3.32
CA MET A 30 2.63 7.79 2.36
C MET A 30 2.06 6.46 1.86
N GLN A 31 1.48 5.65 2.74
CA GLN A 31 0.81 4.40 2.37
C GLN A 31 -0.37 4.67 1.43
N GLU A 32 -1.20 5.67 1.73
CA GLU A 32 -2.31 6.08 0.87
C GLU A 32 -1.85 6.49 -0.53
N GLN A 33 -0.74 7.25 -0.64
CA GLN A 33 -0.15 7.61 -1.94
C GLN A 33 0.31 6.39 -2.73
N VAL A 34 0.95 5.41 -2.06
CA VAL A 34 1.39 4.16 -2.70
C VAL A 34 0.19 3.37 -3.22
N TYR A 35 -0.85 3.19 -2.40
CA TYR A 35 -2.06 2.46 -2.81
C TYR A 35 -2.80 3.16 -3.96
N LYS A 36 -2.91 4.49 -3.91
CA LYS A 36 -3.45 5.27 -5.01
C LYS A 36 -2.68 5.03 -6.30
N LYS A 37 -1.35 5.00 -6.23
CA LYS A 37 -0.52 4.78 -7.41
C LYS A 37 -0.63 3.37 -7.98
N ILE A 38 -0.77 2.37 -7.11
CA ILE A 38 -1.04 0.98 -7.51
C ILE A 38 -2.37 0.91 -8.26
N ALA A 39 -3.43 1.50 -7.72
CA ALA A 39 -4.75 1.51 -8.36
C ALA A 39 -4.75 2.22 -9.72
N GLU A 40 -4.12 3.40 -9.81
CA GLU A 40 -3.91 4.11 -11.08
C GLU A 40 -3.20 3.24 -12.12
N LEU A 41 -2.16 2.51 -11.70
CA LEU A 41 -1.43 1.61 -12.58
C LEU A 41 -2.31 0.42 -12.97
N GLU A 42 -2.98 -0.24 -12.02
CA GLU A 42 -3.85 -1.38 -12.28
C GLU A 42 -5.10 -1.02 -13.11
N GLY A 43 -5.41 0.27 -13.27
CA GLY A 43 -6.58 0.75 -13.99
C GLY A 43 -7.88 0.64 -13.18
N ALA A 44 -7.76 0.35 -11.88
CA ALA A 44 -8.86 0.43 -10.94
C ALA A 44 -8.97 1.89 -10.48
N GLY A 45 -10.13 2.52 -10.67
CA GLY A 45 -10.37 3.83 -10.06
C GLY A 45 -10.15 3.72 -8.55
N TYR A 46 -9.27 4.55 -7.98
CA TYR A 46 -9.00 4.55 -6.54
C TYR A 46 -10.24 5.04 -5.79
N GLY A 47 -11.10 4.11 -5.40
CA GLY A 47 -12.19 4.34 -4.47
C GLY A 47 -11.60 4.51 -3.09
N GLY A 48 -11.25 5.74 -2.73
CA GLY A 48 -10.71 6.09 -1.44
C GLY A 48 -11.70 5.78 -0.32
N SER A 49 -11.59 4.60 0.25
CA SER A 49 -12.06 4.27 1.59
C SER A 49 -11.49 2.92 2.01
N CYS A 50 -10.90 2.91 3.20
CA CYS A 50 -10.34 1.76 3.90
C CYS A 50 -9.00 1.27 3.34
N LEU A 51 -7.91 1.76 3.96
CA LEU A 51 -6.76 0.89 4.19
C LEU A 51 -7.29 -0.44 4.74
N PRO A 52 -6.82 -1.60 4.28
CA PRO A 52 -7.20 -2.86 4.86
C PRO A 52 -6.78 -2.82 6.34
N SER A 53 -7.78 -2.70 7.22
CA SER A 53 -7.61 -2.97 8.64
C SER A 53 -6.96 -4.35 8.73
N ARG A 54 -5.74 -4.40 9.26
CA ARG A 54 -5.02 -5.65 9.51
C ARG A 54 -5.91 -6.61 10.30
N GLU A 55 -6.59 -7.52 9.60
CA GLU A 55 -7.06 -8.75 10.20
C GLU A 55 -5.83 -9.66 10.32
N ILE A 56 -5.25 -9.62 11.51
CA ILE A 56 -4.27 -10.60 11.96
C ILE A 56 -5.06 -11.89 12.20
N GLU A 57 -5.24 -12.72 11.18
CA GLU A 57 -5.68 -14.10 11.40
C GLU A 57 -4.46 -15.03 11.43
N LYS A 58 -4.26 -15.60 12.62
CA LYS A 58 -3.22 -16.56 12.99
C LYS A 58 -3.22 -17.75 12.03
N VAL A 59 -2.02 -18.07 11.53
CA VAL A 59 -1.72 -19.40 10.98
C VAL A 59 -1.85 -20.42 12.12
N ALA A 60 -2.72 -21.40 11.93
CA ALA A 60 -2.76 -22.65 12.70
C ALA A 60 -1.96 -23.72 11.95
#